data_AF-J2ZP00-F1
#
_entry.id   AF-J2ZP00-F1
#
_cell.length_a   1.000
_cell.length_b   1.000
_cell.length_c   1.000
_cell.angle_alpha   90.00
_cell.angle_beta   90.00
_cell.angle_gamma   90.00
#
_symmetry.space_group_name_H-M   'P 1'
#
loop_
_entity.id
_entity.type
_entity.pdbx_description
1 polymer ?
#
loop_
_entity_poly.entity_id
_entity_poly.type
_entity_poly.pdbx_seq_one_letter_code
_entity_poly.pdbx_strand_id
1 'polypeptide(L)'
;MNILDYELTVAQRLVLDRYTRFLGSLHPTFRNIPVVFEQRRKSGHQLAVLARDSRLEDARFNEQYLQGFWGRTEDVRLLSSGYVEDLQVFTHEALEITRQTSRNEPIGLVDFRLFSLSRSPIWQLFPPRNIPDLIHELALRFYGLRAAIRQLKYTVVEVYDESFGLKSVFLRAMDHRCCQCHTTPTVVQELFRQLVTTPVWDIDYSNSNASLRASEYKADVAALFSAFSSVSSRMGVFLEGLYHRTDGVINELLQAKSASRLGELNFNLASINEGGTECLAMISELENWLRK
;
A
#
# COMPACT_ATOMS: atom_id res chain seq x y z
N MET A 1 -21.98 4.00 -3.66
CA MET A 1 -20.80 4.22 -4.51
C MET A 1 -20.23 2.84 -4.81
N ASN A 2 -20.24 2.40 -6.07
CA ASN A 2 -20.01 0.99 -6.41
C ASN A 2 -18.52 0.62 -6.24
N ILE A 3 -18.23 -0.59 -5.74
CA ILE A 3 -16.87 -1.17 -5.65
C ILE A 3 -16.16 -1.12 -7.04
N LEU A 4 -16.94 -1.15 -8.12
CA LEU A 4 -16.50 -1.06 -9.51
C LEU A 4 -15.68 0.21 -9.85
N ASP A 5 -15.79 1.30 -9.09
CA ASP A 5 -15.05 2.54 -9.39
C ASP A 5 -13.55 2.45 -9.07
N TYR A 6 -13.11 1.36 -8.44
CA TYR A 6 -11.77 1.17 -7.90
C TYR A 6 -10.95 0.05 -8.55
N GLU A 7 -11.41 -0.52 -9.68
CA GLU A 7 -10.79 -1.69 -10.30
C GLU A 7 -9.26 -1.57 -10.44
N LEU A 8 -8.57 -2.56 -9.88
CA LEU A 8 -7.12 -2.74 -9.95
C LEU A 8 -6.78 -3.78 -11.03
N THR A 9 -5.96 -3.37 -11.99
CA THR A 9 -5.69 -4.16 -13.21
C THR A 9 -4.35 -4.88 -13.15
N VAL A 10 -4.21 -5.95 -13.93
CA VAL A 10 -2.93 -6.67 -14.10
C VAL A 10 -1.84 -5.75 -14.66
N ALA A 11 -2.18 -4.83 -15.56
CA ALA A 11 -1.21 -3.88 -16.10
C ALA A 11 -0.63 -2.95 -15.02
N GLN A 12 -1.45 -2.48 -14.09
CA GLN A 12 -0.98 -1.69 -12.94
C GLN A 12 -0.06 -2.51 -12.02
N ARG A 13 -0.36 -3.80 -11.83
CA ARG A 13 0.48 -4.71 -11.04
C ARG A 13 1.87 -4.86 -11.64
N LEU A 14 1.94 -5.08 -12.96
CA LEU A 14 3.20 -5.17 -13.69
C LEU A 14 4.04 -3.89 -13.57
N VAL A 15 3.39 -2.71 -13.59
CA VAL A 15 4.08 -1.43 -13.37
C VAL A 15 4.69 -1.37 -11.96
N LEU A 16 3.95 -1.79 -10.93
CA LEU A 16 4.44 -1.84 -9.55
C LEU A 16 5.66 -2.78 -9.42
N ASP A 17 5.62 -3.96 -10.04
CA ASP A 17 6.73 -4.91 -10.02
C ASP A 17 7.95 -4.41 -10.79
N ARG A 18 7.74 -3.79 -11.97
CA ARG A 18 8.81 -3.15 -12.73
C ARG A 18 9.46 -2.02 -11.93
N TYR A 19 8.66 -1.19 -11.27
CA TYR A 19 9.18 -0.12 -10.43
C TYR A 19 9.94 -0.65 -9.22
N THR A 20 9.46 -1.71 -8.58
CA THR A 20 10.17 -2.35 -7.46
C THR A 20 11.52 -2.91 -7.91
N ARG A 21 11.57 -3.62 -9.06
CA ARG A 21 12.83 -4.12 -9.65
C ARG A 21 13.78 -2.97 -10.03
N PHE A 22 13.25 -1.86 -10.53
CA PHE A 22 14.03 -0.67 -10.80
C PHE A 22 14.73 -0.13 -9.57
N LEU A 23 14.00 0.00 -8.45
CA LEU A 23 14.59 0.46 -7.20
C LEU A 23 15.77 -0.43 -6.77
N GLY A 24 15.62 -1.75 -6.85
CA GLY A 24 16.70 -2.70 -6.58
C GLY A 24 17.90 -2.60 -7.55
N SER A 25 17.67 -2.15 -8.78
CA SER A 25 18.72 -1.96 -9.80
C SER A 25 19.53 -0.66 -9.64
N LEU A 26 19.05 0.29 -8.83
CA LEU A 26 19.69 1.61 -8.72
C LEU A 26 21.08 1.52 -8.09
N HIS A 27 21.22 0.83 -6.96
CA HIS A 27 22.50 0.71 -6.29
C HIS A 27 23.62 0.14 -7.18
N PRO A 28 23.43 -1.02 -7.87
CA PRO A 28 24.46 -1.53 -8.78
C PRO A 28 24.72 -0.59 -9.97
N THR A 29 23.69 0.06 -10.52
CA THR A 29 23.83 1.03 -11.61
C THR A 29 24.71 2.22 -11.21
N PHE A 30 24.45 2.80 -10.04
CA PHE A 30 25.20 3.96 -9.55
C PHE A 30 26.63 3.60 -9.12
N ARG A 31 26.86 2.37 -8.66
CA ARG A 31 28.22 1.87 -8.36
C ARG A 31 29.12 1.81 -9.60
N ASN A 32 28.55 1.72 -10.81
CA ASN A 32 29.29 1.71 -12.06
C ASN A 32 29.66 3.12 -12.56
N ILE A 33 29.06 4.18 -12.04
CA ILE A 33 29.34 5.57 -12.50
C ILE A 33 30.79 5.98 -12.21
N PRO A 34 31.37 5.75 -11.01
CA PRO A 34 32.79 6.03 -10.77
C PRO A 34 33.73 5.24 -11.70
N VAL A 35 33.34 4.00 -12.07
CA VAL A 35 34.12 3.17 -13.01
C VAL A 35 34.17 3.84 -14.38
N VAL A 36 33.02 4.33 -14.87
CA VAL A 36 32.93 5.10 -16.12
C VAL A 36 33.84 6.33 -16.07
N PHE A 37 33.77 7.14 -15.00
CA PHE A 37 34.61 8.34 -14.88
C PHE A 37 36.11 8.01 -14.85
N GLU A 38 36.50 6.95 -14.17
CA GLU A 38 37.87 6.50 -14.10
C GLU A 38 38.38 5.98 -15.46
N GLN A 39 37.55 5.30 -16.23
CA GLN A 39 37.89 4.88 -17.59
C GLN A 39 38.15 6.10 -18.50
N ARG A 40 37.32 7.14 -18.40
CA ARG A 40 37.51 8.40 -19.14
C ARG A 40 38.81 9.09 -18.74
N ARG A 41 39.12 9.11 -17.44
CA ARG A 41 40.40 9.65 -16.92
C ARG A 41 41.60 8.91 -17.52
N LYS A 42 41.57 7.57 -17.52
CA LYS A 42 42.61 6.73 -18.14
C LYS A 42 42.75 6.95 -19.65
N SER A 43 41.69 7.44 -20.29
CA SER A 43 41.67 7.79 -21.72
C SER A 43 42.14 9.22 -21.98
N GLY A 44 42.67 9.92 -20.98
CA GLY A 44 43.25 11.26 -21.10
C GLY A 44 42.25 12.41 -20.92
N HIS A 45 41.01 12.13 -20.48
CA HIS A 45 40.01 13.18 -20.24
C HIS A 45 40.06 13.71 -18.80
N GLN A 46 39.67 14.98 -18.64
CA GLN A 46 39.53 15.59 -17.32
C GLN A 46 38.29 15.05 -16.59
N LEU A 47 38.49 14.60 -15.35
CA LEU A 47 37.48 13.94 -14.52
C LEU A 47 36.26 14.87 -14.26
N ALA A 48 35.06 14.37 -14.56
CA ALA A 48 33.82 15.00 -14.11
C ALA A 48 33.47 14.55 -12.68
N VAL A 49 32.73 15.39 -11.95
CA VAL A 49 32.27 15.08 -10.60
C VAL A 49 30.75 15.08 -10.59
N LEU A 50 30.16 13.93 -10.28
CA LEU A 50 28.75 13.81 -9.96
C LEU A 50 28.60 13.88 -8.44
N ALA A 51 27.85 14.87 -7.95
CA ALA A 51 27.56 14.98 -6.52
C ALA A 51 26.74 13.78 -6.06
N ARG A 52 27.06 13.26 -4.86
CA ARG A 52 26.24 12.25 -4.19
C ARG A 52 24.89 12.87 -3.81
N ASP A 53 23.82 12.10 -3.96
CA ASP A 53 22.46 12.53 -3.63
C ASP A 53 21.83 11.43 -2.76
N SER A 54 21.41 11.79 -1.54
CA SER A 54 20.91 10.82 -0.55
C SER A 54 19.66 10.09 -1.01
N ARG A 55 18.86 10.69 -1.91
CA ARG A 55 17.63 10.06 -2.44
C ARG A 55 17.90 8.76 -3.19
N LEU A 56 19.13 8.54 -3.65
CA LEU A 56 19.55 7.28 -4.28
C LEU A 56 19.79 6.17 -3.26
N GLU A 57 20.09 6.52 -2.02
CA GLU A 57 20.18 5.59 -0.90
C GLU A 57 18.79 5.24 -0.37
N ASP A 58 17.89 6.23 -0.37
CA ASP A 58 16.49 6.07 0.07
C ASP A 58 15.72 5.07 -0.81
N ALA A 59 16.12 4.92 -2.08
CA ALA A 59 15.55 3.96 -3.02
C ALA A 59 15.50 2.52 -2.49
N ARG A 60 16.48 2.10 -1.66
CA ARG A 60 16.48 0.76 -1.05
C ARG A 60 15.37 0.60 -0.01
N PHE A 61 15.07 1.64 0.76
CA PHE A 61 13.98 1.59 1.73
C PHE A 61 12.64 1.53 1.00
N ASN A 62 12.47 2.30 -0.08
CA ASN A 62 11.28 2.20 -0.94
C ASN A 62 11.12 0.82 -1.57
N GLU A 63 12.21 0.20 -2.04
CA GLU A 63 12.17 -1.18 -2.54
C GLU A 63 11.65 -2.13 -1.46
N GLN A 64 12.20 -2.06 -0.25
CA GLN A 64 11.79 -2.91 0.88
C GLN A 64 10.34 -2.65 1.29
N TYR A 65 9.89 -1.40 1.27
CA TYR A 65 8.50 -1.07 1.50
C TYR A 65 7.60 -1.71 0.47
N LEU A 66 7.90 -1.60 -0.83
CA LEU A 66 7.07 -2.20 -1.88
C LEU A 66 7.09 -3.74 -1.82
N GLN A 67 8.25 -4.35 -1.59
CA GLN A 67 8.38 -5.81 -1.41
C GLN A 67 7.55 -6.34 -0.24
N GLY A 68 7.56 -5.62 0.90
CA GLY A 68 6.77 -5.99 2.08
C GLY A 68 5.31 -5.55 2.03
N PHE A 69 4.87 -4.83 0.99
CA PHE A 69 3.54 -4.22 0.95
C PHE A 69 2.42 -5.27 0.89
N TRP A 70 2.64 -6.36 0.16
CA TRP A 70 1.70 -7.49 0.13
C TRP A 70 1.52 -8.11 1.52
N GLY A 71 2.59 -8.46 2.22
CA GLY A 71 2.51 -9.06 3.56
C GLY A 71 1.78 -8.17 4.56
N ARG A 72 2.06 -6.86 4.56
CA ARG A 72 1.31 -5.91 5.41
C ARG A 72 -0.17 -5.83 5.03
N THR A 73 -0.50 -5.95 3.74
CA THR A 73 -1.90 -5.98 3.29
C THR A 73 -2.60 -7.27 3.71
N GLU A 74 -1.90 -8.40 3.64
CA GLU A 74 -2.38 -9.70 4.13
C GLU A 74 -2.67 -9.66 5.63
N ASP A 75 -1.78 -9.07 6.43
CA ASP A 75 -2.00 -8.89 7.88
C ASP A 75 -3.27 -8.08 8.15
N VAL A 76 -3.47 -6.98 7.42
CA VAL A 76 -4.69 -6.14 7.55
C VAL A 76 -5.93 -6.91 7.09
N ARG A 77 -5.84 -7.72 6.04
CA ARG A 77 -6.94 -8.59 5.58
C ARG A 77 -7.31 -9.63 6.64
N LEU A 78 -6.33 -10.28 7.26
CA LEU A 78 -6.55 -11.25 8.34
C LEU A 78 -7.21 -10.61 9.57
N LEU A 79 -6.73 -9.43 9.99
CA LEU A 79 -7.35 -8.64 11.05
C LEU A 79 -8.81 -8.28 10.71
N SER A 80 -9.04 -7.77 9.50
CA SER A 80 -10.38 -7.42 9.00
C SER A 80 -11.31 -8.63 9.02
N SER A 81 -10.83 -9.79 8.56
CA SER A 81 -11.60 -11.03 8.53
C SER A 81 -12.05 -11.45 9.94
N GLY A 82 -11.13 -11.42 10.92
CA GLY A 82 -11.48 -11.77 12.30
C GLY A 82 -12.50 -10.82 12.90
N TYR A 83 -12.34 -9.50 12.72
CA TYR A 83 -13.27 -8.52 13.27
C TYR A 83 -14.65 -8.55 12.61
N VAL A 84 -14.72 -8.84 11.32
CA VAL A 84 -15.99 -9.03 10.61
C VAL A 84 -16.68 -10.32 11.05
N GLU A 85 -15.93 -11.41 11.25
CA GLU A 85 -16.47 -12.65 11.80
C GLU A 85 -17.05 -12.43 13.20
N ASP A 86 -16.33 -11.75 14.10
CA ASP A 86 -16.82 -11.40 15.44
C ASP A 86 -18.13 -10.60 15.39
N LEU A 87 -18.20 -9.62 14.47
CA LEU A 87 -19.39 -8.80 14.25
C LEU A 87 -20.57 -9.65 13.72
N GLN A 88 -20.31 -10.56 12.80
CA GLN A 88 -21.32 -11.48 12.25
C GLN A 88 -21.87 -12.41 13.32
N VAL A 89 -21.00 -12.99 14.14
CA VAL A 89 -21.38 -13.83 15.29
C VAL A 89 -22.23 -13.03 16.27
N PHE A 90 -21.78 -11.84 16.67
CA PHE A 90 -22.53 -10.96 17.56
C PHE A 90 -23.91 -10.59 17.00
N THR A 91 -23.99 -10.32 15.70
CA THR A 91 -25.24 -10.02 14.99
C THR A 91 -26.19 -11.22 14.99
N HIS A 92 -25.65 -12.42 14.74
CA HIS A 92 -26.44 -13.64 14.76
C HIS A 92 -26.98 -13.94 16.17
N GLU A 93 -26.14 -13.81 17.19
CA GLU A 93 -26.53 -14.00 18.59
C GLU A 93 -27.64 -13.01 19.01
N ALA A 94 -27.54 -11.74 18.61
CA ALA A 94 -28.57 -10.74 18.88
C ALA A 94 -29.93 -11.13 18.28
N LEU A 95 -29.92 -11.67 17.04
CA LEU A 95 -31.12 -12.16 16.37
C LEU A 95 -31.71 -13.38 17.08
N GLU A 96 -30.89 -14.33 17.52
CA GLU A 96 -31.35 -15.52 18.25
C GLU A 96 -31.95 -15.15 19.62
N ILE A 97 -31.31 -14.26 20.37
CA ILE A 97 -31.85 -13.75 21.64
C ILE A 97 -33.20 -13.08 21.41
N THR A 98 -33.33 -12.29 20.34
CA THR A 98 -34.59 -11.63 19.97
C THR A 98 -35.69 -12.62 19.60
N ARG A 99 -35.34 -13.74 18.93
CA ARG A 99 -36.29 -14.81 18.59
C ARG A 99 -36.82 -15.52 19.84
N GLN A 100 -36.01 -15.65 20.87
CA GLN A 100 -36.37 -16.29 22.14
C GLN A 100 -37.11 -15.36 23.10
N THR A 101 -36.98 -14.04 22.90
CA THR A 101 -37.59 -13.00 23.76
C THR A 101 -38.61 -12.18 22.97
N SER A 102 -38.28 -10.93 22.65
CA SER A 102 -39.10 -10.01 21.90
C SER A 102 -38.25 -8.91 21.26
N ARG A 103 -38.70 -8.39 20.11
CA ARG A 103 -38.11 -7.18 19.51
C ARG A 103 -38.18 -5.96 20.43
N ASN A 104 -39.13 -5.95 21.38
CA ASN A 104 -39.31 -4.86 22.34
C ASN A 104 -38.54 -5.05 23.64
N GLU A 105 -37.80 -6.16 23.79
CA GLU A 105 -37.01 -6.42 24.99
C GLU A 105 -36.00 -5.27 25.20
N PRO A 106 -36.00 -4.60 26.37
CA PRO A 106 -35.06 -3.53 26.67
C PRO A 106 -33.63 -4.07 26.76
N ILE A 107 -32.68 -3.43 26.06
CA ILE A 107 -31.27 -3.89 26.02
C ILE A 107 -30.66 -3.98 27.43
N GLY A 108 -31.02 -3.06 28.33
CA GLY A 108 -30.52 -3.05 29.70
C GLY A 108 -30.97 -4.23 30.58
N LEU A 109 -31.97 -5.01 30.14
CA LEU A 109 -32.46 -6.19 30.84
C LEU A 109 -31.91 -7.50 30.27
N VAL A 110 -31.31 -7.46 29.08
CA VAL A 110 -30.73 -8.64 28.43
C VAL A 110 -29.38 -8.95 29.06
N ASP A 111 -29.17 -10.20 29.48
CA ASP A 111 -27.87 -10.63 29.99
C ASP A 111 -26.83 -10.63 28.87
N PHE A 112 -25.85 -9.72 28.99
CA PHE A 112 -24.76 -9.59 28.02
C PHE A 112 -23.88 -10.85 27.94
N ARG A 113 -23.91 -11.73 28.94
CA ARG A 113 -23.16 -12.99 28.97
C ARG A 113 -23.68 -14.04 27.99
N LEU A 114 -24.85 -13.80 27.41
CA LEU A 114 -25.40 -14.63 26.33
C LEU A 114 -24.59 -14.50 25.04
N PHE A 115 -23.90 -13.38 24.85
CA PHE A 115 -23.03 -13.16 23.69
C PHE A 115 -21.68 -13.85 23.88
N SER A 116 -21.22 -14.62 22.90
CA SER A 116 -19.90 -15.26 22.96
C SER A 116 -18.77 -14.26 23.09
N LEU A 117 -18.92 -13.06 22.49
CA LEU A 117 -17.98 -11.96 22.61
C LEU A 117 -17.65 -11.62 24.07
N SER A 118 -18.62 -11.74 24.99
CA SER A 118 -18.41 -11.50 26.44
C SER A 118 -17.36 -12.40 27.09
N ARG A 119 -17.01 -13.52 26.44
CA ARG A 119 -16.00 -14.49 26.87
C ARG A 119 -14.67 -14.31 26.13
N SER A 120 -14.52 -13.25 25.33
CA SER A 120 -13.26 -12.94 24.65
C SER A 120 -12.11 -12.91 25.67
N PRO A 121 -10.99 -13.59 25.41
CA PRO A 121 -9.82 -13.55 26.29
C PRO A 121 -9.07 -12.21 26.21
N ILE A 122 -9.37 -11.40 25.18
CA ILE A 122 -8.69 -10.14 24.89
C ILE A 122 -9.73 -9.02 24.81
N TRP A 123 -9.45 -7.92 25.51
CA TRP A 123 -10.24 -6.69 25.55
C TRP A 123 -9.31 -5.51 25.28
N GLN A 124 -9.74 -4.54 24.47
CA GLN A 124 -8.87 -3.38 24.18
C GLN A 124 -8.78 -2.39 25.35
N LEU A 125 -9.83 -2.31 26.19
CA LEU A 125 -9.85 -1.41 27.35
C LEU A 125 -10.22 -2.13 28.65
N PHE A 126 -11.50 -2.46 28.84
CA PHE A 126 -12.01 -3.08 30.06
C PHE A 126 -12.98 -4.21 29.71
N PRO A 127 -13.11 -5.25 30.56
CA PRO A 127 -14.13 -6.27 30.39
C PRO A 127 -15.55 -5.67 30.38
N PRO A 128 -16.46 -6.23 29.56
CA PRO A 128 -17.81 -5.71 29.39
C PRO A 128 -18.66 -5.93 30.64
N ARG A 129 -19.55 -4.97 30.92
CA ARG A 129 -20.54 -5.06 32.01
C ARG A 129 -21.97 -5.13 31.50
N ASN A 130 -22.17 -4.83 30.22
CA ASN A 130 -23.46 -4.77 29.54
C ASN A 130 -23.25 -4.90 28.01
N ILE A 131 -24.35 -4.92 27.26
CA ILE A 131 -24.33 -5.00 25.79
C ILE A 131 -23.69 -3.77 25.13
N PRO A 132 -23.97 -2.51 25.54
CA PRO A 132 -23.26 -1.34 25.02
C PRO A 132 -21.73 -1.42 25.12
N ASP A 133 -21.18 -2.06 26.16
CA ASP A 133 -19.74 -2.28 26.29
C ASP A 133 -19.22 -3.28 25.24
N LEU A 134 -19.99 -4.33 24.91
CA LEU A 134 -19.65 -5.28 23.83
C LEU A 134 -19.64 -4.60 22.46
N ILE A 135 -20.64 -3.77 22.18
CA ILE A 135 -20.70 -2.97 20.94
C ILE A 135 -19.50 -2.01 20.89
N HIS A 136 -19.12 -1.43 22.03
CA HIS A 136 -17.96 -0.56 22.11
C HIS A 136 -16.65 -1.31 21.83
N GLU A 137 -16.47 -2.54 22.34
CA GLU A 137 -15.33 -3.39 22.01
C GLU A 137 -15.23 -3.65 20.51
N LEU A 138 -16.34 -3.94 19.82
CA LEU A 138 -16.33 -4.08 18.36
C LEU A 138 -15.87 -2.78 17.68
N ALA A 139 -16.35 -1.61 18.14
CA ALA A 139 -15.89 -0.33 17.61
C ALA A 139 -14.38 -0.13 17.80
N LEU A 140 -13.82 -0.53 18.95
CA LEU A 140 -12.38 -0.48 19.24
C LEU A 140 -11.56 -1.39 18.31
N ARG A 141 -12.06 -2.60 18.01
CA ARG A 141 -11.45 -3.49 17.00
C ARG A 141 -11.38 -2.81 15.64
N PHE A 142 -12.47 -2.20 15.18
CA PHE A 142 -12.49 -1.44 13.93
C PHE A 142 -11.61 -0.18 13.97
N TYR A 143 -11.46 0.50 15.12
CA TYR A 143 -10.45 1.56 15.27
C TYR A 143 -9.02 1.04 15.03
N GLY A 144 -8.70 -0.16 15.54
CA GLY A 144 -7.44 -0.83 15.27
C GLY A 144 -7.25 -1.15 13.78
N LEU A 145 -8.29 -1.68 13.13
CA LEU A 145 -8.29 -1.92 11.69
C LEU A 145 -8.05 -0.64 10.88
N ARG A 146 -8.74 0.45 11.22
CA ARG A 146 -8.57 1.77 10.61
C ARG A 146 -7.14 2.29 10.75
N ALA A 147 -6.52 2.09 11.92
CA ALA A 147 -5.13 2.48 12.14
C ALA A 147 -4.17 1.67 11.26
N ALA A 148 -4.41 0.38 11.06
CA ALA A 148 -3.60 -0.46 10.19
C ALA A 148 -3.77 -0.09 8.70
N ILE A 149 -5.01 0.18 8.24
CA ILE A 149 -5.28 0.70 6.89
C ILE A 149 -4.56 2.04 6.67
N ARG A 150 -4.57 2.92 7.68
CA ARG A 150 -3.85 4.21 7.62
C ARG A 150 -2.36 4.02 7.41
N GLN A 151 -1.74 2.99 7.99
CA GLN A 151 -0.33 2.69 7.74
C GLN A 151 -0.08 2.26 6.30
N LEU A 152 -0.95 1.42 5.72
CA LEU A 152 -0.85 1.07 4.29
C LEU A 152 -0.94 2.32 3.40
N LYS A 153 -1.90 3.22 3.69
CA LYS A 153 -2.05 4.49 2.98
C LYS A 153 -0.76 5.32 3.06
N TYR A 154 -0.18 5.45 4.24
CA TYR A 154 1.04 6.23 4.43
C TYR A 154 2.22 5.68 3.64
N THR A 155 2.41 4.36 3.62
CA THR A 155 3.47 3.76 2.82
C THR A 155 3.32 4.11 1.34
N VAL A 156 2.10 4.05 0.78
CA VAL A 156 1.87 4.38 -0.64
C VAL A 156 2.19 5.85 -0.92
N VAL A 157 1.76 6.76 -0.05
CA VAL A 157 2.00 8.20 -0.19
C VAL A 157 3.49 8.54 -0.09
N GLU A 158 4.19 7.95 0.87
CA GLU A 158 5.63 8.17 1.09
C GLU A 158 6.45 7.74 -0.14
N VAL A 159 6.26 6.50 -0.61
CA VAL A 159 6.95 5.98 -1.80
C VAL A 159 6.61 6.82 -3.05
N TYR A 160 5.36 7.27 -3.16
CA TYR A 160 4.92 8.14 -4.25
C TYR A 160 5.66 9.49 -4.23
N ASP A 161 5.70 10.17 -3.10
CA ASP A 161 6.35 11.49 -2.97
C ASP A 161 7.87 11.38 -3.23
N GLU A 162 8.51 10.35 -2.68
CA GLU A 162 9.93 10.09 -2.90
C GLU A 162 10.27 9.74 -4.36
N SER A 163 9.34 9.10 -5.08
CA SER A 163 9.52 8.77 -6.49
C SER A 163 9.78 10.00 -7.38
N PHE A 164 9.19 11.15 -7.07
CA PHE A 164 9.42 12.40 -7.82
C PHE A 164 10.84 12.91 -7.65
N GLY A 165 11.32 12.93 -6.41
CA GLY A 165 12.69 13.30 -6.08
C GLY A 165 13.69 12.38 -6.78
N LEU A 166 13.43 11.07 -6.69
CA LEU A 166 14.27 10.04 -7.30
C LEU A 166 14.32 10.15 -8.83
N LYS A 167 13.19 10.42 -9.50
CA LYS A 167 13.14 10.65 -10.96
C LYS A 167 14.10 11.75 -11.39
N SER A 168 14.06 12.90 -10.70
CA SER A 168 14.91 14.05 -11.03
C SER A 168 16.39 13.72 -10.86
N VAL A 169 16.75 13.04 -9.78
CA VAL A 169 18.15 12.67 -9.50
C VAL A 169 18.65 11.66 -10.51
N PHE A 170 17.86 10.62 -10.78
CA PHE A 170 18.20 9.58 -11.73
C PHE A 170 18.47 10.17 -13.12
N LEU A 171 17.53 10.93 -13.68
CA LEU A 171 17.66 11.47 -15.03
C LEU A 171 18.85 12.43 -15.14
N ARG A 172 19.08 13.27 -14.12
CA ARG A 172 20.23 14.18 -14.07
C ARG A 172 21.56 13.45 -13.99
N ALA A 173 21.62 12.36 -13.22
CA ALA A 173 22.81 11.52 -13.14
C ALA A 173 23.10 10.85 -14.49
N MET A 174 22.07 10.30 -15.14
CA MET A 174 22.19 9.67 -16.46
C MET A 174 22.64 10.65 -17.55
N ASP A 175 22.17 11.90 -17.50
CA ASP A 175 22.54 12.98 -18.43
C ASP A 175 23.86 13.69 -18.08
N HIS A 176 24.49 13.34 -16.97
CA HIS A 176 25.72 13.99 -16.56
C HIS A 176 26.84 13.68 -17.57
N ARG A 177 27.61 14.70 -17.94
CA ARG A 177 28.80 14.54 -18.78
C ARG A 177 29.85 13.66 -18.10
N CYS A 178 30.51 12.76 -18.83
CA CYS A 178 31.54 11.90 -18.23
C CYS A 178 32.92 12.56 -18.07
N CYS A 179 33.10 13.76 -18.62
CA CYS A 179 34.34 14.54 -18.49
C CYS A 179 34.04 16.04 -18.53
N GLN A 180 34.97 16.87 -18.04
CA GLN A 180 34.80 18.34 -18.07
C GLN A 180 35.03 18.94 -19.47
N CYS A 181 35.83 18.28 -20.30
CA CYS A 181 36.24 18.79 -21.61
C CYS A 181 35.19 18.61 -22.71
N HIS A 182 34.20 17.72 -22.54
CA HIS A 182 33.16 17.45 -23.53
C HIS A 182 31.78 17.30 -22.87
N THR A 183 30.73 17.69 -23.59
CA THR A 183 29.34 17.48 -23.17
C THR A 183 28.87 16.04 -23.38
N THR A 184 29.46 15.34 -24.35
CA THR A 184 29.25 13.92 -24.63
C THR A 184 30.57 13.16 -24.56
N PRO A 185 30.55 11.86 -24.20
CA PRO A 185 29.37 11.07 -23.87
C PRO A 185 28.84 11.34 -22.45
N THR A 186 27.54 11.12 -22.25
CA THR A 186 26.89 11.18 -20.92
C THR A 186 27.07 9.86 -20.17
N VAL A 187 26.79 9.86 -18.86
CA VAL A 187 26.92 8.69 -17.99
C VAL A 187 26.17 7.50 -18.56
N VAL A 188 24.91 7.67 -18.98
CA VAL A 188 24.12 6.57 -19.53
C VAL A 188 24.73 6.01 -20.82
N GLN A 189 25.30 6.85 -21.69
CA GLN A 189 25.94 6.38 -22.92
C GLN A 189 27.19 5.54 -22.61
N GLU A 190 27.98 5.94 -21.62
CA GLU A 190 29.17 5.19 -21.23
C GLU A 190 28.84 3.92 -20.43
N LEU A 191 27.77 3.91 -19.61
CA LEU A 191 27.29 2.69 -18.95
C LEU A 191 26.97 1.59 -19.98
N PHE A 192 26.36 1.97 -21.10
CA PHE A 192 26.02 1.05 -22.20
C PHE A 192 27.18 0.74 -23.15
N ARG A 193 28.37 1.32 -22.94
CA ARG A 193 29.55 1.08 -23.80
C ARG A 193 30.18 -0.28 -23.57
N GLN A 194 30.13 -0.79 -22.34
CA GLN A 194 30.67 -2.08 -21.95
C GLN A 194 29.61 -2.92 -21.26
N LEU A 195 29.61 -4.24 -21.49
CA LEU A 195 28.63 -5.15 -20.90
C LEU A 195 28.67 -5.11 -19.37
N VAL A 196 29.86 -5.03 -18.77
CA VAL A 196 30.05 -5.04 -17.32
C VAL A 196 29.44 -3.83 -16.60
N THR A 197 29.32 -2.70 -17.29
CA THR A 197 28.72 -1.46 -16.75
C THR A 197 27.26 -1.28 -17.16
N THR A 198 26.75 -2.12 -18.07
CA THR A 198 25.40 -1.97 -18.61
C THR A 198 24.38 -2.27 -17.50
N PRO A 199 23.43 -1.36 -17.22
CA PRO A 199 22.36 -1.61 -16.25
C PRO A 199 21.53 -2.82 -16.67
N VAL A 200 21.18 -3.67 -15.71
CA VAL A 200 20.21 -4.73 -15.95
C VAL A 200 18.84 -4.09 -16.10
N TRP A 201 18.19 -4.30 -17.25
CA TRP A 201 16.88 -3.74 -17.54
C TRP A 201 16.05 -4.67 -18.41
N ASP A 202 14.72 -4.66 -18.22
CA ASP A 202 13.79 -5.60 -18.82
C ASP A 202 13.15 -5.06 -20.11
N ILE A 203 13.97 -4.58 -21.05
CA ILE A 203 13.51 -4.17 -22.38
C ILE A 203 14.32 -4.82 -23.50
N ASP A 204 13.61 -5.16 -24.57
CA ASP A 204 14.22 -5.58 -25.83
C ASP A 204 14.69 -4.34 -26.59
N TYR A 205 15.98 -4.05 -26.48
CA TYR A 205 16.60 -2.94 -27.20
C TYR A 205 16.47 -3.14 -28.71
N SER A 206 16.12 -2.07 -29.44
CA SER A 206 15.90 -2.15 -30.89
C SER A 206 17.20 -2.40 -31.68
N ASN A 207 18.35 -2.10 -31.07
CA ASN A 207 19.66 -2.14 -31.73
C ASN A 207 20.78 -2.46 -30.72
N SER A 208 21.90 -2.99 -31.21
CA SER A 208 23.13 -3.19 -30.44
C SER A 208 23.92 -1.90 -30.18
N ASN A 209 23.59 -0.79 -30.85
CA ASN A 209 24.25 0.50 -30.70
C ASN A 209 24.09 1.05 -29.27
N ALA A 210 25.20 1.22 -28.56
CA ALA A 210 25.23 1.68 -27.17
C ALA A 210 24.48 3.00 -26.93
N SER A 211 24.61 3.98 -27.82
CA SER A 211 23.95 5.28 -27.69
C SER A 211 22.43 5.18 -27.84
N LEU A 212 21.96 4.31 -28.74
CA LEU A 212 20.53 4.07 -28.92
C LEU A 212 19.95 3.33 -27.71
N ARG A 213 20.61 2.27 -27.24
CA ARG A 213 20.21 1.54 -26.02
C ARG A 213 20.14 2.44 -24.79
N ALA A 214 21.14 3.31 -24.63
CA ALA A 214 21.16 4.28 -23.55
C ALA A 214 19.96 5.25 -23.59
N SER A 215 19.58 5.70 -24.79
CA SER A 215 18.40 6.53 -25.00
C SER A 215 17.10 5.79 -24.69
N GLU A 216 16.97 4.55 -25.17
CA GLU A 216 15.80 3.70 -24.93
C GLU A 216 15.62 3.37 -23.45
N TYR A 217 16.70 2.98 -22.77
CA TYR A 217 16.72 2.73 -21.32
C TYR A 217 16.24 3.95 -20.53
N LYS A 218 16.83 5.12 -20.80
CA LYS A 218 16.47 6.36 -20.10
C LYS A 218 15.00 6.74 -20.36
N ALA A 219 14.54 6.60 -21.60
CA ALA A 219 13.16 6.91 -21.98
C ALA A 219 12.15 5.96 -21.30
N ASP A 220 12.45 4.66 -21.27
CA ASP A 220 11.59 3.66 -20.63
C ASP A 220 11.54 3.85 -19.09
N VAL A 221 12.69 4.10 -18.44
CA VAL A 221 12.70 4.44 -17.00
C VAL A 221 11.89 5.71 -16.73
N ALA A 222 12.01 6.74 -17.56
CA ALA A 222 11.22 7.96 -17.40
C ALA A 222 9.71 7.71 -17.53
N ALA A 223 9.30 6.83 -18.45
CA ALA A 223 7.92 6.38 -18.62
C ALA A 223 7.44 5.55 -17.42
N LEU A 224 8.30 4.69 -16.87
CA LEU A 224 8.00 3.88 -15.69
C LEU A 224 7.64 4.75 -14.48
N PHE A 225 8.37 5.85 -14.23
CA PHE A 225 7.99 6.78 -13.16
C PHE A 225 6.60 7.39 -13.35
N SER A 226 6.25 7.76 -14.60
CA SER A 226 4.93 8.32 -14.90
C SER A 226 3.82 7.28 -14.71
N ALA A 227 4.06 6.04 -15.14
CA ALA A 227 3.14 4.93 -14.92
C ALA A 227 2.97 4.62 -13.42
N PHE A 228 4.08 4.56 -12.67
CA PHE A 228 4.06 4.33 -11.23
C PHE A 228 3.31 5.41 -10.46
N SER A 229 3.45 6.68 -10.85
CA SER A 229 2.69 7.80 -10.29
C SER A 229 1.18 7.60 -10.45
N SER A 230 0.73 7.12 -11.61
CA SER A 230 -0.68 6.79 -11.84
C SER A 230 -1.16 5.63 -10.97
N VAL A 231 -0.36 4.55 -10.86
CA VAL A 231 -0.67 3.39 -10.01
C VAL A 231 -0.77 3.78 -8.54
N SER A 232 0.20 4.54 -8.04
CA SER A 232 0.25 4.97 -6.64
C SER A 232 -0.92 5.88 -6.28
N SER A 233 -1.30 6.79 -7.18
CA SER A 233 -2.49 7.63 -7.01
C SER A 233 -3.76 6.76 -6.90
N ARG A 234 -3.92 5.78 -7.79
CA ARG A 234 -5.06 4.85 -7.76
C ARG A 234 -5.12 4.05 -6.45
N MET A 235 -3.98 3.51 -6.01
CA MET A 235 -3.87 2.81 -4.72
C MET A 235 -4.19 3.74 -3.54
N GLY A 236 -3.73 4.99 -3.58
CA GLY A 236 -4.02 5.99 -2.56
C GLY A 236 -5.52 6.28 -2.43
N VAL A 237 -6.23 6.47 -3.56
CA VAL A 237 -7.68 6.68 -3.57
C VAL A 237 -8.42 5.42 -3.10
N PHE A 238 -7.96 4.23 -3.48
CA PHE A 238 -8.52 2.96 -3.00
C PHE A 238 -8.46 2.86 -1.48
N LEU A 239 -7.26 3.06 -0.91
CA LEU A 239 -7.02 2.96 0.53
C LEU A 239 -7.77 4.06 1.30
N GLU A 240 -7.93 5.25 0.71
CA GLU A 240 -8.75 6.30 1.32
C GLU A 240 -10.23 5.93 1.33
N GLY A 241 -10.74 5.34 0.24
CA GLY A 241 -12.10 4.82 0.19
C GLY A 241 -12.36 3.73 1.24
N LEU A 242 -11.39 2.83 1.46
CA LEU A 242 -11.45 1.81 2.50
C LEU A 242 -11.37 2.43 3.91
N TYR A 243 -10.48 3.40 4.12
CA TYR A 243 -10.36 4.13 5.39
C TYR A 243 -11.67 4.79 5.80
N HIS A 244 -12.34 5.50 4.88
CA HIS A 244 -13.61 6.16 5.16
C HIS A 244 -14.76 5.19 5.43
N ARG A 245 -14.83 4.06 4.71
CA ARG A 245 -15.84 3.03 5.00
C ARG A 245 -15.66 2.40 6.36
N THR A 246 -14.40 2.13 6.73
CA THR A 246 -14.07 1.63 8.07
C THR A 246 -14.50 2.65 9.13
N ASP A 247 -14.30 3.94 8.87
CA ASP A 247 -14.79 5.02 9.76
C ASP A 247 -16.33 5.04 9.85
N GLY A 248 -17.03 4.79 8.75
CA GLY A 248 -18.48 4.60 8.72
C GLY A 248 -18.95 3.49 9.65
N VAL A 249 -18.36 2.30 9.55
CA VAL A 249 -18.67 1.15 10.42
C VAL A 249 -18.43 1.49 11.89
N ILE A 250 -17.33 2.17 12.22
CA ILE A 250 -17.05 2.63 13.59
C ILE A 250 -18.16 3.56 14.09
N ASN A 251 -18.54 4.56 13.29
CA ASN A 251 -19.55 5.54 13.67
C ASN A 251 -20.93 4.87 13.87
N GLU A 252 -21.31 3.93 13.00
CA GLU A 252 -22.56 3.17 13.13
C GLU A 252 -22.54 2.27 14.38
N LEU A 253 -21.43 1.60 14.70
CA LEU A 253 -21.27 0.86 15.95
C LEU A 253 -21.44 1.75 17.17
N LEU A 254 -20.80 2.93 17.18
CA LEU A 254 -20.92 3.87 18.29
C LEU A 254 -22.35 4.40 18.47
N GLN A 255 -23.09 4.59 17.38
CA GLN A 255 -24.51 4.93 17.42
C GLN A 255 -25.38 3.76 17.90
N ALA A 256 -25.07 2.53 17.50
CA ALA A 256 -25.81 1.35 17.94
C ALA A 256 -25.78 1.14 19.47
N LYS A 257 -24.78 1.70 20.17
CA LYS A 257 -24.71 1.69 21.64
C LYS A 257 -25.91 2.36 22.32
N SER A 258 -26.55 3.33 21.66
CA SER A 258 -27.73 4.01 22.22
C SER A 258 -29.04 3.30 21.93
N ALA A 259 -29.00 2.14 21.26
CA ALA A 259 -30.21 1.36 21.03
C ALA A 259 -30.89 1.03 22.37
N SER A 260 -32.20 1.20 22.40
CA SER A 260 -33.00 1.01 23.60
C SER A 260 -33.61 -0.39 23.69
N ARG A 261 -33.83 -1.02 22.52
CA ARG A 261 -34.51 -2.31 22.36
C ARG A 261 -33.74 -3.24 21.43
N LEU A 262 -33.89 -4.55 21.62
CA LEU A 262 -33.24 -5.55 20.76
C LEU A 262 -33.59 -5.41 19.27
N GLY A 263 -34.84 -5.06 18.94
CA GLY A 263 -35.26 -4.84 17.55
C GLY A 263 -34.51 -3.69 16.86
N GLU A 264 -34.25 -2.61 17.60
CA GLU A 264 -33.47 -1.46 17.13
C GLU A 264 -31.99 -1.85 16.94
N LEU A 265 -31.43 -2.57 17.92
CA LEU A 265 -30.07 -3.09 17.81
C LEU A 265 -29.89 -3.99 16.58
N ASN A 266 -30.79 -4.95 16.35
CA ASN A 266 -30.71 -5.85 15.19
C ASN A 266 -30.78 -5.09 13.86
N PHE A 267 -31.62 -4.05 13.79
CA PHE A 267 -31.70 -3.20 12.60
C PHE A 267 -30.37 -2.51 12.32
N ASN A 268 -29.77 -1.91 13.35
CA ASN A 268 -28.46 -1.26 13.24
C ASN A 268 -27.36 -2.26 12.86
N LEU A 269 -27.32 -3.43 13.52
CA LEU A 269 -26.32 -4.46 13.28
C LEU A 269 -26.37 -5.02 11.84
N ALA A 270 -27.54 -5.08 11.22
CA ALA A 270 -27.66 -5.49 9.82
C ALA A 270 -26.88 -4.56 8.87
N SER A 271 -27.04 -3.23 9.04
CA SER A 271 -26.30 -2.21 8.27
C SER A 271 -24.80 -2.29 8.54
N ILE A 272 -24.42 -2.35 9.82
CA ILE A 272 -23.02 -2.41 10.25
C ILE A 272 -22.32 -3.63 9.65
N ASN A 273 -23.02 -4.78 9.59
CA ASN A 273 -22.48 -6.01 9.03
C ASN A 273 -22.29 -5.94 7.51
N GLU A 274 -23.18 -5.25 6.79
CA GLU A 274 -23.01 -4.97 5.36
C GLU A 274 -21.75 -4.11 5.13
N GLY A 275 -21.60 -3.01 5.88
CA GLY A 275 -20.42 -2.14 5.80
C GLY A 275 -19.11 -2.85 6.17
N GLY A 276 -19.13 -3.69 7.22
CA GLY A 276 -17.98 -4.51 7.61
C GLY A 276 -17.59 -5.50 6.51
N THR A 277 -18.57 -6.17 5.91
CA THR A 277 -18.36 -7.11 4.80
C THR A 277 -17.81 -6.40 3.55
N GLU A 278 -18.29 -5.19 3.23
CA GLU A 278 -17.74 -4.36 2.16
C GLU A 278 -16.27 -4.01 2.42
N CYS A 279 -15.91 -3.62 3.65
CA CYS A 279 -14.52 -3.33 4.02
C CYS A 279 -13.62 -4.57 3.84
N LEU A 280 -14.08 -5.75 4.26
CA LEU A 280 -13.35 -7.02 4.07
C LEU A 280 -13.20 -7.37 2.59
N ALA A 281 -14.24 -7.16 1.78
CA ALA A 281 -14.18 -7.41 0.34
C ALA A 281 -13.14 -6.52 -0.33
N MET A 282 -13.12 -5.22 -0.02
CA MET A 282 -12.15 -4.28 -0.57
C MET A 282 -10.71 -4.63 -0.19
N ILE A 283 -10.41 -4.90 1.09
CA ILE A 283 -9.03 -5.27 1.47
C ILE A 283 -8.62 -6.62 0.86
N SER A 284 -9.57 -7.54 0.69
CA SER A 284 -9.31 -8.82 0.01
C SER A 284 -9.04 -8.62 -1.48
N GLU A 285 -9.72 -7.69 -2.15
CA GLU A 285 -9.43 -7.33 -3.54
C GLU A 285 -7.99 -6.80 -3.69
N LEU A 286 -7.59 -5.88 -2.81
CA LEU A 286 -6.23 -5.33 -2.80
C LEU A 286 -5.17 -6.41 -2.54
N GLU A 287 -5.38 -7.28 -1.54
CA GLU A 287 -4.47 -8.40 -1.25
C GLU A 287 -4.36 -9.34 -2.45
N ASN A 288 -5.49 -9.75 -3.03
CA ASN A 288 -5.53 -10.65 -4.17
C ASN A 288 -4.83 -10.06 -5.40
N TRP A 289 -4.94 -8.74 -5.61
CA TRP A 289 -4.24 -8.03 -6.66
C TRP A 289 -2.72 -7.99 -6.42
N LEU A 290 -2.29 -7.80 -5.18
CA LEU A 290 -0.86 -7.76 -4.80
C LEU A 290 -0.18 -9.14 -4.81
N ARG A 291 -0.91 -10.21 -4.51
CA ARG A 291 -0.38 -11.59 -4.48
C ARG A 291 -0.01 -12.13 -5.86
N LYS A 292 -0.74 -11.67 -6.90
CA LYS A 292 -0.52 -12.04 -8.30
C LYS A 292 0.63 -11.26 -8.92
#